data_AF-A0A1C3YUS6-F1
#
_entry.id   AF-A0A1C3YUS6-F1
#
_cell.length_a   1.000
_cell.length_b   1.000
_cell.length_c   1.000
_cell.angle_alpha   90.00
_cell.angle_beta   90.00
_cell.angle_gamma   90.00
#
_symmetry.space_group_name_H-M   'P 1'
#
loop_
_entity.id
_entity.type
_entity.pdbx_description
1 polymer ?
#
loop_
_entity_poly.entity_id
_entity_poly.type
_entity_poly.pdbx_seq_one_letter_code
_entity_poly.pdbx_strand_id
1 'polypeptide(L)'
;MLIILLLYLSSYSKTDEDATFMRMKEDHMKNGQLKPAYNLQISTNNQYIVNYSLHQNTTDTNTLEQHLNTFIKLYEKKPVNITADAGYGSEQNYGWLEKKRITAYVKYNHFD
;
A
#
# COMPACT_ATOMS: atom_id res chain seq x y z
N MET A 1 -1.82 -3.26 11.18
CA MET A 1 -1.59 -1.93 10.60
C MET A 1 -0.94 -2.10 9.25
N LEU A 2 -1.45 -1.43 8.22
CA LEU A 2 -0.86 -1.39 6.89
C LEU A 2 0.00 -0.14 6.74
N ILE A 3 1.22 -0.30 6.24
CA ILE A 3 2.21 0.75 6.02
C ILE A 3 2.58 0.76 4.54
N ILE A 4 2.64 1.96 3.96
CA ILE A 4 3.14 2.18 2.59
C ILE A 4 4.57 2.68 2.67
N LEU A 5 5.45 2.10 1.86
CA LEU A 5 6.80 2.59 1.62
C LEU A 5 7.04 2.68 0.11
N LEU A 6 7.58 3.81 -0.35
CA LEU A 6 8.09 3.90 -1.72
C LEU A 6 9.55 3.49 -1.72
N LEU A 7 9.86 2.39 -2.39
CA LEU A 7 11.23 1.90 -2.55
C LEU A 7 11.86 2.50 -3.81
N TYR A 8 12.81 3.41 -3.63
CA TYR A 8 13.58 4.00 -4.71
C TYR A 8 14.73 3.09 -5.16
N LEU A 9 14.90 2.91 -6.48
CA LEU A 9 16.09 2.26 -7.05
C LEU A 9 17.02 3.30 -7.71
N SER A 10 18.21 3.47 -7.13
CA SER A 10 19.19 4.45 -7.57
C SER A 10 20.05 3.98 -8.76
N SER A 11 20.16 2.67 -9.00
CA SER A 11 21.10 2.09 -9.99
C SER A 11 20.46 1.22 -11.08
N TYR A 12 19.24 0.71 -10.88
CA TYR A 12 18.62 -0.29 -11.77
C TYR A 12 17.54 0.28 -12.70
N SER A 13 17.29 1.58 -12.64
CA SER A 13 16.20 2.22 -13.39
C SER A 13 16.28 2.12 -14.91
N LYS A 14 17.44 1.76 -15.46
CA LYS A 14 17.65 1.63 -16.91
C LYS A 14 17.37 0.22 -17.42
N THR A 15 17.26 -0.77 -16.53
CA THR A 15 17.17 -2.19 -16.87
C THR A 15 15.97 -2.89 -16.23
N ASP A 16 15.32 -2.27 -15.25
CA ASP A 16 14.18 -2.83 -14.55
C ASP A 16 12.88 -2.29 -15.15
N GLU A 17 12.26 -3.08 -16.04
CA GLU A 17 11.00 -2.74 -16.72
C GLU A 17 9.82 -2.68 -15.75
N ASP A 18 9.95 -3.29 -14.57
CA ASP A 18 8.90 -3.36 -13.56
C ASP A 18 8.86 -2.11 -12.66
N ALA A 19 9.85 -1.22 -12.75
CA ALA A 19 9.90 0.00 -11.95
C ALA A 19 9.06 1.13 -12.57
N THR A 20 8.12 1.68 -11.81
CA THR A 20 7.26 2.77 -12.28
C THR A 20 7.76 4.13 -11.77
N PHE A 21 7.65 5.17 -12.59
CA PHE A 21 7.93 6.53 -12.13
C PHE A 21 6.89 6.99 -11.10
N MET A 22 7.34 7.17 -9.87
CA MET A 22 6.50 7.63 -8.76
C MET A 22 7.01 8.95 -8.18
N ARG A 23 6.10 9.76 -7.67
CA ARG A 23 6.44 11.00 -6.97
C ARG A 23 6.81 10.66 -5.54
N MET A 24 8.08 10.78 -5.20
CA MET A 24 8.55 10.57 -3.83
C MET A 24 8.09 11.72 -2.93
N LYS A 25 7.79 11.44 -1.65
CA LYS A 25 7.64 12.49 -0.64
C LYS A 25 8.96 13.25 -0.52
N GLU A 26 8.90 14.57 -0.43
CA GLU A 26 10.02 15.48 -0.67
C GLU A 26 11.31 15.06 0.06
N ASP A 27 12.37 14.86 -0.71
CA ASP A 27 13.73 14.94 -0.19
C ASP A 27 13.98 16.40 0.25
N HIS A 28 14.88 16.65 1.20
CA HIS A 28 15.24 18.00 1.73
C HIS A 28 15.52 19.09 0.65
N MET A 29 15.64 18.70 -0.62
CA MET A 29 15.87 19.53 -1.80
C MET A 29 14.59 20.01 -2.53
N LYS A 30 13.36 19.72 -2.03
CA LYS A 30 12.06 20.19 -2.60
C LYS A 30 11.79 19.90 -4.08
N ASN A 31 12.64 19.12 -4.73
CA ASN A 31 12.40 18.64 -6.08
C ASN A 31 11.48 17.43 -5.97
N GLY A 32 10.17 17.64 -6.14
CA GLY A 32 9.16 16.58 -6.28
C GLY A 32 9.34 15.76 -7.57
N GLN A 33 10.57 15.31 -7.82
CA GLN A 33 11.00 14.65 -9.04
C GLN A 33 10.44 13.24 -9.06
N LEU A 34 9.90 12.86 -10.22
CA LEU A 34 9.51 11.48 -10.50
C LEU A 34 10.77 10.62 -10.50
N LYS A 35 10.77 9.63 -9.62
CA LYS A 35 11.84 8.64 -9.53
C LYS A 35 11.26 7.26 -9.78
N PRO A 36 11.99 6.39 -10.49
CA PRO A 36 11.60 4.99 -10.66
C PRO A 36 11.61 4.31 -9.29
N ALA A 37 10.46 3.76 -8.90
CA ALA A 37 10.24 3.19 -7.59
C ALA A 37 9.17 2.09 -7.62
N TYR A 38 9.11 1.31 -6.54
CA TYR A 38 8.02 0.39 -6.26
C TYR A 38 7.17 0.88 -5.11
N ASN A 39 5.88 0.60 -5.18
CA ASN A 39 4.95 0.79 -4.08
C ASN A 39 4.96 -0.47 -3.19
N LEU A 40 5.75 -0.43 -2.12
CA LEU A 40 5.83 -1.50 -1.13
C LEU A 40 4.72 -1.32 -0.09
N GLN A 41 3.92 -2.37 0.04
CA GLN A 41 2.85 -2.49 1.01
C GLN A 41 3.27 -3.47 2.11
N ILE A 42 3.23 -3.06 3.38
CA ILE A 42 3.63 -3.89 4.52
C ILE A 42 2.48 -3.99 5.52
N SER A 43 2.04 -5.21 5.82
CA SER A 43 1.15 -5.48 6.94
C SER A 43 1.94 -5.87 8.18
N THR A 44 1.58 -5.24 9.29
CA THR A 44 2.11 -5.55 10.62
C THR A 44 1.00 -5.95 11.57
N ASN A 45 1.31 -6.88 12.48
CA ASN A 45 0.44 -7.29 13.59
C ASN A 45 1.30 -7.47 14.84
N ASN A 46 0.91 -6.85 15.96
CA ASN A 46 1.63 -6.94 17.24
C ASN A 46 3.14 -6.69 17.13
N GLN A 47 3.54 -5.65 16.37
CA GLN A 47 4.94 -5.28 16.09
C GLN A 47 5.73 -6.26 15.20
N TYR A 48 5.09 -7.30 14.67
CA TYR A 48 5.68 -8.20 13.68
C TYR A 48 5.23 -7.85 12.26
N ILE A 49 6.14 -7.96 11.30
CA ILE A 49 5.79 -7.93 9.88
C ILE A 49 5.18 -9.29 9.53
N VAL A 50 3.93 -9.28 9.05
CA VAL A 50 3.18 -10.50 8.73
C VAL A 50 3.04 -10.72 7.23
N ASN A 51 3.10 -9.67 6.43
CA ASN A 51 2.99 -9.77 4.98
C ASN A 51 3.57 -8.54 4.30
N TYR A 52 4.11 -8.72 3.10
CA TYR A 52 4.52 -7.63 2.23
C TYR A 52 4.11 -7.90 0.78
N SER A 53 3.92 -6.86 -0.01
CA SER A 53 3.72 -6.99 -1.46
C SER A 53 4.24 -5.77 -2.19
N LEU A 54 4.84 -6.00 -3.36
CA LEU A 54 5.34 -4.94 -4.24
C LEU A 54 4.32 -4.69 -5.34
N HIS A 55 4.03 -3.41 -5.60
CA HIS A 55 3.10 -2.98 -6.63
C HIS A 55 3.77 -1.97 -7.56
N GLN A 56 3.45 -2.07 -8.84
CA GLN A 56 3.89 -1.12 -9.86
C GLN A 56 2.98 0.10 -9.95
N ASN A 57 1.83 0.09 -9.28
CA ASN A 57 0.83 1.15 -9.36
C ASN A 57 1.22 2.34 -8.50
N THR A 58 1.12 3.54 -9.09
CA THR A 58 1.39 4.82 -8.41
C THR A 58 0.32 5.17 -7.38
N THR A 59 -0.90 4.65 -7.51
CA THR A 59 -2.03 4.95 -6.61
C THR A 59 -2.26 3.82 -5.60
N ASP A 60 -2.32 4.19 -4.32
CA ASP A 60 -2.44 3.27 -3.20
C ASP A 60 -3.81 2.58 -3.13
N THR A 61 -4.86 3.24 -3.65
CA THR A 61 -6.26 2.79 -3.52
C THR A 61 -6.48 1.39 -4.07
N ASN A 62 -5.85 1.01 -5.18
CA ASN A 62 -6.05 -0.29 -5.83
C ASN A 62 -5.13 -1.41 -5.28
N THR A 63 -4.13 -1.05 -4.47
CA THR A 63 -3.12 -2.02 -3.98
C THR A 63 -3.61 -2.80 -2.77
N LEU A 64 -4.57 -2.26 -2.02
CA LEU A 64 -5.09 -2.83 -0.78
C LEU A 64 -5.71 -4.22 -0.99
N GLU A 65 -6.64 -4.33 -1.94
CA GLU A 65 -7.33 -5.59 -2.22
C GLU A 65 -6.34 -6.68 -2.62
N GLN A 66 -5.37 -6.34 -3.47
CA GLN A 66 -4.33 -7.28 -3.92
C GLN A 66 -3.43 -7.72 -2.76
N HIS A 67 -3.01 -6.78 -1.91
CA HIS A 67 -2.21 -7.07 -0.72
C HIS A 67 -2.95 -8.01 0.25
N LEU A 68 -4.23 -7.74 0.53
CA LEU A 68 -5.04 -8.55 1.45
C LEU A 68 -5.42 -9.90 0.86
N ASN A 69 -5.67 -9.99 -0.44
CA ASN A 69 -5.86 -11.28 -1.10
C ASN A 69 -4.60 -12.15 -0.99
N THR A 70 -3.41 -11.56 -1.11
CA THR A 70 -2.15 -12.28 -0.92
C THR A 70 -2.03 -12.80 0.50
N PHE A 71 -2.33 -11.98 1.51
CA PHE A 71 -2.39 -12.41 2.91
C PHE A 71 -3.38 -13.57 3.11
N ILE A 72 -4.60 -13.46 2.58
CA ILE A 72 -5.65 -14.49 2.73
C ILE A 72 -5.22 -15.81 2.10
N LYS A 73 -4.55 -15.75 0.94
CA LYS A 73 -4.03 -16.95 0.27
C LYS A 73 -2.89 -17.61 1.06
N LEU A 74 -1.98 -16.81 1.62
CA LEU A 74 -0.81 -17.32 2.35
C LEU A 74 -1.19 -17.96 3.70
N TYR A 75 -2.14 -17.36 4.43
CA TYR A 75 -2.50 -17.80 5.77
C TYR A 75 -3.82 -18.58 5.83
N GLU A 76 -4.49 -18.75 4.69
CA GLU A 76 -5.85 -19.31 4.56
C GLU A 76 -6.85 -18.67 5.54
N LYS A 77 -6.55 -17.44 5.97
CA LYS A 77 -7.28 -16.69 6.99
C LYS A 77 -7.35 -15.24 6.60
N LYS A 78 -8.50 -14.63 6.86
CA LYS A 78 -8.68 -13.19 6.68
C LYS A 78 -8.40 -12.44 7.99
N PRO A 79 -7.85 -11.22 7.92
CA PRO A 79 -7.77 -10.37 9.10
C PRO A 79 -9.17 -10.04 9.59
N VAL A 80 -9.33 -9.93 10.91
CA VAL A 80 -10.60 -9.51 11.52
C VAL A 80 -10.79 -8.00 11.34
N ASN A 81 -9.71 -7.25 11.55
CA ASN A 81 -9.66 -5.81 11.40
C ASN A 81 -8.42 -5.38 10.64
N ILE A 82 -8.51 -4.22 10.01
CA ILE A 82 -7.39 -3.55 9.37
C ILE A 82 -7.37 -2.08 9.77
N THR A 83 -6.18 -1.56 9.99
CA THR A 83 -5.94 -0.12 10.20
C THR A 83 -5.01 0.35 9.10
N ALA A 84 -5.42 1.38 8.37
CA ALA A 84 -4.66 1.94 7.26
C ALA A 84 -4.84 3.46 7.18
N ASP A 85 -3.91 4.11 6.48
CA ASP A 85 -3.94 5.56 6.27
C ASP A 85 -5.12 6.00 5.39
N ALA A 86 -5.44 7.28 5.44
CA ALA A 86 -6.60 7.82 4.74
C ALA A 86 -6.52 7.71 3.20
N GLY A 87 -5.31 7.54 2.64
CA GLY A 87 -5.10 7.24 1.22
C GLY A 87 -5.77 5.95 0.74
N TYR A 88 -6.12 5.04 1.63
CA TYR A 88 -6.87 3.81 1.29
C TYR A 88 -8.38 3.95 1.38
N GLY A 89 -8.87 5.09 1.87
CA GLY A 89 -10.29 5.36 2.04
C GLY A 89 -10.97 5.64 0.71
N SER A 90 -11.32 4.57 -0.03
CA SER A 90 -12.13 4.62 -1.24
C SER A 90 -13.38 3.77 -1.08
N GLU A 91 -14.48 4.17 -1.72
CA GLU A 91 -15.75 3.42 -1.70
C GLU A 91 -15.56 1.97 -2.13
N GLN A 92 -14.73 1.74 -3.15
CA GLN A 92 -14.36 0.41 -3.63
C GLN A 92 -13.71 -0.42 -2.51
N ASN A 93 -12.73 0.13 -1.79
CA ASN A 93 -12.05 -0.58 -0.71
C ASN A 93 -13.00 -0.88 0.45
N TYR A 94 -13.87 0.07 0.80
CA TYR A 94 -14.88 -0.15 1.84
C TYR A 94 -15.85 -1.27 1.47
N GLY A 95 -16.41 -1.24 0.26
CA GLY A 95 -17.33 -2.27 -0.22
C GLY A 95 -16.68 -3.66 -0.30
N TRP A 96 -15.40 -3.71 -0.69
CA TRP A 96 -14.65 -4.96 -0.71
C TRP A 96 -14.42 -5.54 0.70
N LEU A 97 -13.98 -4.69 1.64
CA LEU A 97 -13.77 -5.08 3.04
C LEU A 97 -15.06 -5.52 3.70
N GLU A 98 -16.16 -4.81 3.46
CA GLU A 98 -17.50 -5.14 3.95
C GLU A 98 -17.96 -6.51 3.41
N LYS A 99 -17.84 -6.74 2.10
CA LYS A 99 -18.16 -8.03 1.47
C LYS A 99 -17.37 -9.19 2.06
N LYS A 100 -16.12 -8.95 2.46
CA LYS A 100 -15.25 -9.93 3.14
C LYS A 100 -15.47 -9.99 4.66
N ARG A 101 -16.37 -9.16 5.22
CA ARG A 101 -16.62 -9.01 6.66
C ARG A 101 -15.33 -8.68 7.43
N ILE A 102 -14.53 -7.75 6.92
CA ILE A 102 -13.29 -7.25 7.54
C ILE A 102 -13.58 -5.84 8.05
N THR A 103 -13.36 -5.58 9.34
CA THR A 103 -13.60 -4.25 9.92
C THR A 103 -12.50 -3.29 9.51
N ALA A 104 -12.86 -2.20 8.84
CA ALA A 104 -11.93 -1.19 8.34
C ALA A 104 -11.82 0.00 9.30
N TYR A 105 -10.64 0.21 9.88
CA TYR A 105 -10.26 1.43 10.60
C TYR A 105 -9.39 2.30 9.69
N VAL A 106 -10.01 2.87 8.67
CA VAL A 106 -9.37 3.76 7.69
C VAL A 106 -9.87 5.17 7.97
N LYS A 107 -8.97 6.12 8.18
CA LYS A 107 -9.37 7.52 8.36
C LYS A 107 -9.98 8.04 7.05
N TYR A 108 -11.11 8.74 7.11
CA TYR A 108 -11.64 9.43 5.94
C TYR A 108 -10.78 10.65 5.62
N ASN A 109 -10.41 10.84 4.35
CA ASN A 109 -9.67 12.03 3.86
C ASN A 109 -10.49 13.35 3.92
N HIS A 110 -11.72 13.34 4.44
CA HIS A 110 -12.66 14.48 4.38
C HIS A 110 -13.16 14.97 5.75
N PHE A 111 -12.43 14.66 6.83
CA PHE A 111 -12.70 15.26 8.14
C PHE A 111 -11.44 15.98 8.63
N ASP A 112 -11.47 17.31 8.50
CA ASP A 112 -10.70 18.26 9.32
C ASP A 112 -11.29 18.34 10.75
#